data_AF-A0A6G3XRS6-F1
#
_entry.id   AF-A0A6G3XRS6-F1
#
_cell.length_a   1.000
_cell.length_b   1.000
_cell.length_c   1.000
_cell.angle_alpha   90.00
_cell.angle_beta   90.00
_cell.angle_gamma   90.00
#
_symmetry.space_group_name_H-M   'P 1'
#
loop_
_entity.id
_entity.type
_entity.pdbx_description
1 polymer ?
#
loop_
_entity_poly.entity_id
_entity_poly.type
_entity_poly.pdbx_seq_one_letter_code
_entity_poly.pdbx_strand_id
1 'polypeptide(L)' 'MVFKKLLGALGVGGPSVDTVLEPGPALPGGLVTGEVRLRGGGSDVTVDR' A
#
# COMPACT_ATOMS: atom_id res chain seq x y z
N MET A 1 -21.44 13.09 -8.03
CA MET A 1 -22.14 12.14 -8.92
C MET A 1 -22.10 10.76 -8.31
N VAL A 2 -23.24 10.06 -8.23
CA VAL A 2 -23.40 8.80 -7.47
C VAL A 2 -22.40 7.71 -7.85
N PHE A 3 -22.05 7.60 -9.14
CA PHE A 3 -21.05 6.66 -9.64
C PHE A 3 -19.64 6.89 -9.09
N LYS A 4 -19.19 8.16 -8.94
CA LYS A 4 -17.88 8.44 -8.33
C LYS A 4 -17.82 8.01 -6.86
N LYS A 5 -18.93 8.16 -6.12
CA LYS A 5 -19.03 7.71 -4.72
C LYS A 5 -18.99 6.18 -4.63
N LEU A 6 -19.69 5.48 -5.53
CA LEU A 6 -19.66 4.02 -5.60
C LEU A 6 -18.25 3.50 -5.94
N LEU A 7 -17.59 4.08 -6.94
CA LEU A 7 -16.22 3.69 -7.32
C LEU A 7 -15.20 3.95 -6.21
N GLY A 8 -15.32 5.08 -5.51
CA GLY A 8 -14.48 5.36 -4.33
C GLY A 8 -14.69 4.34 -3.22
N ALA A 9 -15.94 3.91 -2.97
CA ALA A 9 -16.23 2.84 -2.00
C ALA A 9 -15.64 1.48 -2.38
N LEU A 10 -15.38 1.24 -3.67
CA LEU A 10 -14.67 0.07 -4.18
C LEU A 10 -13.14 0.25 -4.20
N GLY A 11 -12.62 1.34 -3.64
CA GLY A 11 -11.18 1.62 -3.53
C GLY A 11 -10.57 2.35 -4.73
N VAL A 12 -11.36 2.75 -5.73
CA VAL A 12 -10.83 3.52 -6.87
C VAL A 12 -10.33 4.87 -6.39
N GLY A 13 -9.04 5.14 -6.63
CA GLY A 13 -8.37 6.36 -6.16
C GLY A 13 -7.99 6.31 -4.68
N GLY A 14 -8.07 5.14 -4.04
CA GLY A 14 -7.56 4.92 -2.68
C GLY A 14 -6.03 4.97 -2.59
N PRO A 15 -5.47 4.88 -1.38
CA PRO A 15 -4.03 4.80 -1.17
C PRO A 15 -3.45 3.52 -1.81
N SER A 16 -2.16 3.53 -2.10
CA SER A 16 -1.42 2.34 -2.54
C SER A 16 -0.31 2.00 -1.56
N VAL A 17 0.05 0.72 -1.51
CA VAL A 17 1.14 0.19 -0.71
C VAL A 17 2.00 -0.70 -1.58
N ASP A 18 3.30 -0.41 -1.62
CA ASP A 18 4.30 -1.28 -2.24
C ASP A 18 5.24 -1.81 -1.17
N THR A 19 5.41 -3.12 -1.15
CA THR A 19 6.46 -3.75 -0.33
C THR A 19 7.66 -4.00 -1.22
N VAL A 20 8.78 -3.37 -0.89
CA VAL A 20 10.02 -3.47 -1.64
C VAL A 20 11.05 -4.15 -0.76
N LEU A 21 11.40 -5.38 -1.11
CA LEU A 21 12.47 -6.10 -0.43
C LEU A 21 13.82 -5.58 -0.93
N GLU A 22 14.82 -5.59 -0.06
CA GLU A 22 16.20 -5.40 -0.50
C GLU A 22 16.56 -6.46 -1.55
N PRO A 23 17.31 -6.11 -2.61
CA PRO A 23 17.60 -7.04 -3.69
C PRO A 23 18.43 -8.24 -3.22
N GLY A 24 18.07 -9.42 -3.72
CA GLY A 24 18.82 -10.66 -3.52
C GLY A 24 18.04 -11.70 -2.70
N PRO A 25 18.40 -12.99 -2.82
CA PRO A 25 17.76 -14.05 -2.04
C PRO A 25 18.21 -14.00 -0.58
N ALA A 26 17.27 -14.17 0.34
CA ALA A 26 17.58 -14.46 1.74
C ALA A 26 17.88 -15.96 1.93
N LEU A 27 18.78 -16.28 2.86
CA LEU A 27 19.03 -17.66 3.29
C LEU A 27 17.99 -18.08 4.34
N PRO A 28 17.70 -19.40 4.46
CA PRO A 28 16.88 -19.90 5.56
C PRO A 28 17.42 -19.47 6.93
N GLY A 29 16.56 -18.87 7.76
CA GLY A 29 16.93 -18.32 9.07
C GLY A 29 17.61 -16.95 9.03
N GLY A 30 17.86 -16.39 7.84
CA GLY A 30 18.38 -15.03 7.67
C GLY A 30 17.32 -13.95 7.83
N LEU A 31 17.77 -12.71 8.02
CA LEU A 31 16.89 -11.54 8.09
C LEU A 31 16.45 -11.12 6.69
N VAL A 32 15.15 -10.82 6.53
CA VAL A 32 14.61 -10.18 5.33
C VAL A 32 14.36 -8.71 5.65
N THR A 33 15.01 -7.84 4.91
CA THR A 33 14.97 -6.38 5.06
C THR A 33 14.35 -5.73 3.83
N GLY A 34 13.82 -4.52 4.01
CA GLY A 34 13.14 -3.79 2.95
C GLY A 34 12.34 -2.61 3.48
N GLU A 35 11.49 -2.08 2.61
CA GLU A 35 10.69 -0.90 2.85
C GLU A 35 9.21 -1.16 2.56
N VAL A 36 8.35 -0.56 3.37
CA VAL A 36 6.93 -0.40 3.04
C VAL A 36 6.73 1.02 2.55
N ARG A 37 6.44 1.17 1.26
CA ARG A 37 6.22 2.47 0.60
C ARG A 37 4.73 2.74 0.51
N LEU A 38 4.30 3.80 1.17
CA LEU A 38 2.92 4.25 1.21
C LEU A 38 2.74 5.45 0.29
N ARG A 39 1.68 5.45 -0.52
CA ARG A 39 1.25 6.63 -1.29
C ARG A 39 -0.21 6.94 -1.00
N GLY A 40 -0.47 8.19 -0.64
CA GLY A 40 -1.83 8.70 -0.44
C GLY A 40 -2.67 8.65 -1.72
N GLY A 41 -3.99 8.46 -1.55
CA GLY A 41 -4.97 8.49 -2.63
C GLY A 41 -5.54 9.88 -2.88
N GLY A 42 -6.71 9.94 -3.53
CA GLY A 42 -7.45 11.16 -3.79
C GLY A 42 -8.29 11.68 -2.60
N SER A 43 -8.20 11.02 -1.44
CA SER A 43 -8.89 11.39 -0.21
C SER A 43 -8.07 10.95 1.00
N ASP A 44 -8.29 11.62 2.13
CA ASP A 44 -7.66 11.27 3.40
C ASP A 44 -8.10 9.89 3.89
N VAL A 45 -7.15 9.17 4.50
CA VAL A 45 -7.33 7.84 5.09
C VAL A 45 -6.57 7.77 6.41
N THR A 46 -7.10 7.02 7.37
CA THR A 46 -6.39 6.75 8.63
C THR A 46 -5.53 5.50 8.47
N VAL A 47 -4.26 5.60 8.86
CA VAL A 47 -3.37 4.44 8.97
C VAL A 47 -3.37 4.01 10.42
N ASP A 48 -3.96 2.84 10.69
CA ASP A 48 -3.99 2.27 12.02
C ASP A 48 -2.60 1.73 12.41
N ARG A 49 -2.38 1.65 13.73
CA ARG A 49 -1.12 1.19 14.32
C ARG A 49 -1.05 -0.33 14.40
#